data_AF-A0A9N8DNH2-F1
#
_entry.id   AF-A0A9N8DNH2-F1
#
_cell.length_a   1.000
_cell.length_b   1.000
_cell.length_c   1.000
_cell.angle_alpha   90.00
_cell.angle_beta   90.00
_cell.angle_gamma   90.00
#
_symmetry.space_group_name_H-M   'P 1'
#
loop_
_entity.id
_entity.type
_entity.pdbx_description
1 polymer ?
#
loop_
_entity_poly.entity_id
_entity_poly.type
_entity_poly.pdbx_seq_one_letter_code
_entity_poly.pdbx_strand_id
1 'polypeptide(L)'
;MTSTSPKAAEKRNELIRLEVLAETMEEKMFRANLVHDHFHMLRQVPRSFFGSDVVTMLRAILQMQDDSTPFITRDQALQVGRQIETEFQFFSHVDNHTHSKKKKKNKKEGTIKILQDSNKDLYQFHHNLPVQVHKTKKKYPGLWDKAHFLEAHLEFNAQQQEQWGLVTMRKTIHQNGFVAKEAVDCLMDHKMVRSRGEAVYVMNKLIERIHFCRAFQKSGNNEFQDDCQIYQLIPLDQRNPEPKMRSTRKPRKTESLSLSPRPKKRDTAFSSIDESLRTASSSGSSKAIIKDKAYFKDRVSIVRSGVSAYHAQRKAMVPKTA
;
A
#
# COMPACT_ATOMS: atom_id res chain seq x y z
N MET A 1 -1.16 -36.27 -1.63
CA MET A 1 -0.04 -35.34 -1.30
C MET A 1 0.58 -34.91 -2.61
N THR A 2 0.32 -33.69 -3.06
CA THR A 2 0.87 -33.17 -4.32
C THR A 2 2.27 -32.65 -4.07
N SER A 3 3.30 -33.35 -4.57
CA SER A 3 4.67 -32.84 -4.54
C SER A 3 4.73 -31.58 -5.40
N THR A 4 5.16 -30.47 -4.82
CA THR A 4 5.40 -29.24 -5.57
C THR A 4 6.63 -29.44 -6.46
N SER A 5 6.51 -29.12 -7.75
CA SER A 5 7.61 -29.25 -8.70
C SER A 5 8.81 -28.41 -8.25
N PRO A 6 10.06 -28.90 -8.37
CA PRO A 6 11.28 -28.13 -8.04
C PRO A 6 11.31 -26.73 -8.68
N LYS A 7 10.81 -26.58 -9.91
CA LYS A 7 10.73 -25.29 -10.62
C LYS A 7 9.85 -24.27 -9.92
N ALA A 8 8.78 -24.72 -9.24
CA ALA A 8 7.88 -23.83 -8.50
C ALA A 8 8.54 -23.31 -7.21
N ALA A 9 9.36 -24.14 -6.56
CA ALA A 9 10.11 -23.74 -5.38
C ALA A 9 11.21 -22.72 -5.73
N GLU A 10 11.94 -22.97 -6.83
CA GLU A 10 12.96 -22.04 -7.34
C GLU A 10 12.35 -20.68 -7.71
N LYS A 11 11.27 -20.66 -8.50
CA LYS A 11 10.56 -19.42 -8.84
C LYS A 11 10.09 -18.67 -7.59
N ARG A 12 9.61 -19.39 -6.57
CA ARG A 12 9.18 -18.78 -5.30
C ARG A 12 10.35 -18.11 -4.56
N ASN A 13 11.50 -18.76 -4.50
CA ASN A 13 12.69 -18.20 -3.86
C ASN A 13 13.19 -16.94 -4.58
N GLU A 14 13.14 -16.96 -5.92
CA GLU A 14 13.50 -15.80 -6.73
C GLU A 14 12.57 -14.60 -6.48
N LEU A 15 11.26 -14.84 -6.39
CA LEU A 15 10.30 -13.78 -6.05
C LEU A 15 10.55 -13.20 -4.66
N ILE A 16 10.87 -14.03 -3.67
CA ILE A 16 11.22 -13.56 -2.33
C ILE A 16 12.49 -12.69 -2.38
N ARG A 17 13.49 -13.08 -3.16
CA ARG A 17 14.72 -12.30 -3.34
C ARG A 17 14.44 -10.95 -3.99
N LEU A 18 13.67 -10.92 -5.08
CA LEU A 18 13.29 -9.69 -5.77
C LEU A 18 12.50 -8.75 -4.86
N GLU A 19 11.65 -9.29 -4.01
CA GLU A 19 10.87 -8.52 -3.06
C GLU A 19 11.75 -7.85 -1.98
N VAL A 20 12.69 -8.59 -1.40
CA VAL A 20 13.67 -8.03 -0.44
C VAL A 20 14.52 -6.95 -1.10
N LEU A 21 14.91 -7.15 -2.37
CA LEU A 21 15.62 -6.14 -3.16
C LEU A 21 14.78 -4.87 -3.34
N ALA A 22 13.50 -5.01 -3.70
CA ALA A 22 12.62 -3.88 -3.89
C ALA A 22 12.39 -3.08 -2.59
N GLU A 23 12.23 -3.76 -1.45
CA GLU A 23 12.09 -3.12 -0.14
C GLU A 23 13.36 -2.36 0.26
N THR A 24 14.53 -3.00 0.09
CA THR A 24 15.83 -2.38 0.37
C THR A 24 16.08 -1.17 -0.54
N MET A 25 15.71 -1.29 -1.82
CA MET A 25 15.81 -0.22 -2.80
C MET A 25 14.99 0.99 -2.40
N GLU A 26 13.71 0.79 -2.07
CA GLU A 26 12.84 1.86 -1.62
C GLU A 26 13.42 2.55 -0.38
N GLU A 27 13.77 1.79 0.66
CA GLU A 27 14.32 2.32 1.90
C GLU A 27 15.56 3.20 1.64
N LYS A 28 16.49 2.73 0.80
CA LYS A 28 17.69 3.50 0.46
C LYS A 28 17.39 4.73 -0.39
N MET A 29 16.45 4.66 -1.34
CA MET A 29 16.07 5.83 -2.14
C MET A 29 15.43 6.93 -1.27
N PHE A 30 14.57 6.56 -0.32
CA PHE A 30 13.99 7.51 0.64
C PHE A 30 15.08 8.10 1.55
N ARG A 31 15.99 7.28 2.08
CA ARG A 31 17.12 7.77 2.90
C ARG A 31 18.04 8.71 2.14
N ALA A 32 18.24 8.47 0.85
CA ALA A 32 19.05 9.31 -0.02
C ALA A 32 18.30 10.55 -0.55
N ASN A 33 17.04 10.78 -0.16
CA ASN A 33 16.17 11.84 -0.66
C ASN A 33 15.99 11.84 -2.20
N LEU A 34 16.11 10.68 -2.83
CA LEU A 34 15.90 10.51 -4.27
C LEU A 34 14.40 10.41 -4.63
N VAL A 35 13.56 10.14 -3.63
CA VAL A 35 12.11 10.08 -3.79
C VAL A 35 11.49 11.35 -3.26
N HIS A 36 10.84 12.10 -4.12
CA HIS A 36 10.14 13.32 -3.74
C HIS A 36 9.02 13.65 -4.73
N ASP A 37 8.24 14.67 -4.40
CA ASP A 37 7.16 15.13 -5.25
C ASP A 37 7.74 15.98 -6.36
N HIS A 38 7.87 15.41 -7.56
CA HIS A 38 8.33 16.15 -8.71
C HIS A 38 7.17 16.89 -9.36
N PHE A 39 7.39 18.15 -9.72
CA PHE A 39 6.50 18.85 -10.63
C PHE A 39 6.86 18.44 -12.05
N HIS A 40 5.91 17.79 -12.72
CA HIS A 40 6.06 17.44 -14.12
C HIS A 40 4.97 18.14 -14.94
N MET A 41 5.42 19.07 -15.79
CA MET A 41 4.57 20.04 -16.50
C MET A 41 3.73 20.87 -15.52
N LEU A 42 2.44 20.55 -15.39
CA LEU A 42 1.45 21.23 -14.55
C LEU A 42 0.89 20.30 -13.46
N ARG A 43 1.47 19.12 -13.27
CA ARG A 43 1.00 18.13 -12.31
C ARG A 43 2.13 17.80 -11.33
N GLN A 44 1.80 17.87 -10.05
CA GLN A 44 2.63 17.27 -9.02
C GLN A 44 2.49 15.75 -9.12
N VAL A 45 3.61 15.06 -9.25
CA VAL A 45 3.67 13.60 -9.25
C VAL A 45 4.27 13.18 -7.91
N PRO A 46 3.45 12.77 -6.95
CA PRO A 46 3.95 12.49 -5.62
C PRO A 46 4.81 11.24 -5.62
N ARG A 47 5.79 11.20 -4.69
CA ARG A 47 6.67 10.02 -4.48
C ARG A 47 7.30 9.49 -5.77
N SER A 48 7.85 10.39 -6.57
CA SER A 48 8.44 10.08 -7.87
C SER A 48 9.97 10.18 -7.85
N PHE A 49 10.58 9.62 -8.88
CA PHE A 49 12.04 9.50 -9.05
C PHE A 49 12.39 9.30 -10.53
N PHE A 50 13.66 9.50 -10.90
CA PHE A 50 14.13 9.22 -12.26
C PHE A 50 14.61 7.78 -12.43
N GLY A 51 14.44 7.22 -13.64
CA GLY A 51 14.89 5.86 -13.94
C GLY A 51 16.37 5.62 -13.66
N SER A 52 17.23 6.62 -13.93
CA SER A 52 18.67 6.56 -13.65
C SER A 52 19.01 6.41 -12.16
N ASP A 53 18.17 6.94 -11.28
CA ASP A 53 18.37 6.87 -9.83
C ASP A 53 18.09 5.46 -9.31
N VAL A 54 17.04 4.81 -9.82
CA VAL A 54 16.75 3.40 -9.51
C VAL A 54 17.88 2.50 -9.95
N VAL A 55 18.36 2.65 -11.20
CA VAL A 55 19.44 1.80 -11.73
C VAL A 55 20.72 1.97 -10.90
N THR A 56 21.04 3.20 -10.53
CA THR A 56 22.20 3.50 -9.68
C THR A 56 22.04 2.88 -8.28
N MET A 57 20.85 2.96 -7.69
CA MET A 57 20.57 2.40 -6.37
C MET A 57 20.59 0.86 -6.37
N LEU A 58 19.94 0.24 -7.36
CA LEU A 58 19.93 -1.22 -7.52
C LEU A 58 21.33 -1.76 -7.71
N ARG A 59 22.14 -1.12 -8.55
CA ARG A 59 23.54 -1.48 -8.72
C ARG A 59 24.31 -1.45 -7.41
N ALA A 60 24.14 -0.40 -6.60
CA ALA A 60 24.78 -0.31 -5.29
C ALA A 60 24.31 -1.39 -4.31
N ILE A 61 23.02 -1.76 -4.33
CA ILE A 61 22.49 -2.84 -3.48
C ILE A 61 23.02 -4.20 -3.91
N LEU A 62 22.98 -4.50 -5.22
CA LEU A 62 23.45 -5.76 -5.77
C LEU A 62 24.95 -5.97 -5.49
N GLN A 63 25.76 -4.91 -5.65
CA GLN A 63 27.19 -4.96 -5.35
C GLN A 63 27.48 -5.22 -3.85
N MET A 64 26.59 -4.81 -2.94
CA MET A 64 26.72 -5.09 -1.50
C MET A 64 26.28 -6.49 -1.10
N GLN A 65 25.47 -7.17 -1.93
CA GLN A 65 24.96 -8.51 -1.61
C GLN A 65 25.88 -9.63 -2.10
N ASP A 66 26.75 -9.33 -3.05
CA ASP A 66 27.59 -10.32 -3.70
C ASP A 66 29.04 -9.84 -3.72
N ASP A 67 29.76 -10.18 -2.64
CA ASP A 67 31.20 -9.91 -2.51
C ASP A 67 32.04 -10.66 -3.55
N SER A 68 31.45 -11.65 -4.23
CA SER A 68 32.15 -12.51 -5.18
C SER A 68 32.06 -12.03 -6.63
N THR A 69 31.06 -11.21 -6.98
CA THR A 69 30.95 -10.67 -8.35
C THR A 69 31.74 -9.37 -8.50
N PRO A 70 32.77 -9.35 -9.38
CA PRO A 70 33.74 -8.26 -9.40
C PRO A 70 33.18 -6.93 -9.93
N PHE A 71 32.02 -6.91 -10.57
CA PHE A 71 31.37 -5.66 -11.00
C PHE A 71 29.92 -5.89 -11.46
N ILE A 72 28.95 -5.26 -10.79
CA ILE A 72 27.58 -5.18 -11.31
C ILE A 72 27.46 -4.04 -12.32
N THR A 73 27.07 -4.37 -13.55
CA THR A 73 26.86 -3.40 -14.63
C THR A 73 25.52 -2.66 -14.48
N ARG A 74 25.38 -1.49 -15.11
CA ARG A 74 24.09 -0.75 -15.13
C ARG A 74 23.00 -1.55 -15.86
N ASP A 75 23.35 -2.25 -16.93
CA ASP A 75 22.40 -3.08 -17.69
C ASP A 75 21.84 -4.22 -16.84
N GLN A 76 22.67 -4.89 -16.03
CA GLN A 76 22.20 -5.92 -15.09
C GLN A 76 21.24 -5.33 -14.05
N ALA A 77 21.58 -4.19 -13.44
CA ALA A 77 20.71 -3.52 -12.49
C ALA A 77 19.39 -3.06 -13.14
N LEU A 78 19.43 -2.60 -14.38
CA LEU A 78 18.24 -2.27 -15.16
C LEU A 78 17.35 -3.49 -15.38
N GLN A 79 17.91 -4.65 -15.75
CA GLN A 79 17.11 -5.88 -15.92
C GLN A 79 16.43 -6.31 -14.63
N VAL A 80 17.12 -6.22 -13.49
CA VAL A 80 16.52 -6.51 -12.16
C VAL A 80 15.39 -5.52 -11.86
N GLY A 81 15.58 -4.23 -12.13
CA GLY A 81 14.54 -3.21 -11.95
C GLY A 81 13.30 -3.48 -12.81
N ARG A 82 13.49 -3.97 -14.04
CA ARG A 82 12.38 -4.38 -14.94
C ARG A 82 11.64 -5.60 -14.42
N GLN A 83 12.34 -6.55 -13.81
CA GLN A 83 11.71 -7.70 -13.16
C GLN A 83 10.88 -7.27 -11.95
N ILE A 84 11.41 -6.37 -11.11
CA ILE A 84 10.67 -5.80 -9.96
C ILE A 84 9.40 -5.08 -10.43
N GLU A 85 9.50 -4.26 -11.48
CA GLU A 85 8.35 -3.58 -12.08
C GLU A 85 7.31 -4.57 -12.61
N THR A 86 7.75 -5.61 -13.32
CA THR A 86 6.87 -6.61 -13.94
C THR A 86 6.16 -7.49 -12.91
N GLU A 87 6.89 -7.98 -11.92
CA GLU A 87 6.36 -8.95 -10.93
C GLU A 87 5.51 -8.27 -9.86
N PHE A 88 5.84 -7.03 -9.48
CA PHE A 88 5.19 -6.36 -8.35
C PHE A 88 4.44 -5.08 -8.70
N GLN A 89 4.58 -4.54 -9.91
CA GLN A 89 4.07 -3.21 -10.27
C GLN A 89 4.51 -2.14 -9.26
N PHE A 90 5.73 -2.29 -8.73
CA PHE A 90 6.20 -1.56 -7.56
C PHE A 90 6.31 -0.04 -7.81
N PHE A 91 6.52 0.32 -9.07
CA PHE A 91 6.45 1.68 -9.58
C PHE A 91 5.89 1.65 -11.00
N SER A 92 5.42 2.80 -11.49
CA SER A 92 4.92 2.94 -12.86
C SER A 92 5.50 4.15 -13.56
N HIS A 93 5.76 4.04 -14.86
CA HIS A 93 6.14 5.16 -15.70
C HIS A 93 5.05 6.26 -15.71
N VAL A 94 5.47 7.51 -15.55
CA VAL A 94 4.59 8.69 -15.60
C VAL A 94 4.49 9.14 -17.06
N ASP A 95 3.34 8.94 -17.69
CA ASP A 95 3.17 9.27 -19.10
C ASP A 95 3.19 10.79 -19.38
N ASN A 96 4.30 11.24 -19.96
CA ASN A 96 4.54 12.63 -20.39
C ASN A 96 3.61 13.12 -21.53
N HIS A 97 2.75 12.27 -22.10
CA HIS A 97 2.04 12.61 -23.34
C HIS A 97 0.56 12.98 -23.19
N THR A 98 0.05 13.11 -21.97
CA THR A 98 -1.40 13.35 -21.76
C THR A 98 -1.89 14.74 -22.22
N HIS A 99 -1.00 15.68 -22.54
CA HIS A 99 -1.40 17.02 -23.02
C HIS A 99 -1.06 17.35 -24.48
N SER A 100 -0.31 16.52 -25.21
CA SER A 100 -0.11 16.76 -26.65
C SER A 100 -1.33 16.27 -27.45
N LYS A 101 -2.40 17.08 -27.46
CA LYS A 101 -3.66 16.84 -28.21
C LYS A 101 -3.45 16.59 -29.72
N LYS A 102 -2.25 16.80 -30.27
CA LYS A 102 -1.97 16.76 -31.72
C LYS A 102 -1.43 15.43 -32.29
N LYS A 103 -1.22 14.36 -31.51
CA LYS A 103 -0.55 13.14 -32.04
C LYS A 103 -1.26 11.81 -31.75
N LYS A 104 -2.59 11.79 -31.78
CA LYS A 104 -3.41 10.62 -31.40
C LYS A 104 -4.02 9.82 -32.56
N LYS A 105 -3.50 9.93 -33.79
CA LYS A 105 -4.10 9.21 -34.94
C LYS A 105 -3.45 7.88 -35.34
N ASN A 106 -2.24 7.55 -34.87
CA ASN A 106 -1.55 6.30 -35.28
C ASN A 106 -0.73 5.61 -34.17
N LYS A 107 -0.96 5.92 -32.89
CA LYS A 107 -0.20 5.27 -31.81
C LYS A 107 -0.80 3.88 -31.57
N LYS A 108 -0.24 2.86 -32.26
CA LYS A 108 -0.47 1.45 -31.96
C LYS A 108 -0.41 1.24 -30.44
N GLU A 109 -1.41 0.54 -29.94
CA GLU A 109 -1.60 0.26 -28.53
C GLU A 109 -0.31 -0.16 -27.81
N GLY A 110 -0.08 0.50 -26.67
CA GLY A 110 0.23 -0.23 -25.46
C GLY A 110 1.60 -0.88 -25.34
N THR A 111 2.66 -0.32 -25.93
CA THR A 111 4.00 -0.68 -25.43
C THR A 111 4.11 -0.11 -24.01
N ILE A 112 3.87 -0.97 -23.00
CA ILE A 112 4.14 -0.66 -21.60
C ILE A 112 5.57 -0.12 -21.56
N LYS A 113 5.72 1.12 -21.12
CA LYS A 113 7.05 1.73 -20.98
C LYS A 113 7.73 1.09 -19.79
N ILE A 114 8.40 -0.01 -20.05
CA ILE A 114 9.32 -0.70 -19.15
C ILE A 114 10.37 0.30 -18.65
N LEU A 115 10.86 0.13 -17.42
CA LEU A 115 11.96 0.89 -16.82
C LEU A 115 13.09 1.16 -17.82
N GLN A 116 13.48 2.44 -17.91
CA GLN A 116 14.60 2.93 -18.71
C GLN A 116 15.65 3.56 -17.80
N ASP A 117 16.92 3.34 -18.14
CA ASP A 117 18.04 4.01 -17.48
C ASP A 117 18.20 5.44 -18.03
N SER A 118 17.41 6.37 -17.49
CA SER A 118 17.26 7.71 -18.04
C SER A 118 16.98 8.71 -16.93
N ASN A 119 17.63 9.87 -17.03
CA ASN A 119 17.39 11.02 -16.16
C ASN A 119 16.20 11.89 -16.63
N LYS A 120 15.49 11.45 -17.68
CA LYS A 120 14.32 12.14 -18.23
C LYS A 120 13.02 11.39 -17.99
N ASP A 121 13.10 10.08 -17.79
CA ASP A 121 11.94 9.23 -17.56
C ASP A 121 11.62 9.22 -16.07
N LEU A 122 10.43 9.72 -15.75
CA LEU A 122 9.93 9.85 -14.38
C LEU A 122 9.03 8.67 -14.05
N TYR A 123 9.20 8.12 -12.86
CA TYR A 123 8.44 6.99 -12.35
C TYR A 123 7.83 7.35 -11.00
N GLN A 124 6.67 6.79 -10.70
CA GLN A 124 5.96 6.97 -9.43
C GLN A 124 6.00 5.66 -8.62
N PHE A 125 6.35 5.72 -7.34
CA PHE A 125 6.26 4.57 -6.44
C PHE A 125 4.81 4.25 -6.08
N HIS A 126 4.47 2.95 -6.11
CA HIS A 126 3.17 2.43 -5.66
C HIS A 126 3.24 1.73 -4.30
N HIS A 127 4.40 1.62 -3.65
CA HIS A 127 4.61 1.09 -2.29
C HIS A 127 3.75 -0.14 -1.91
N ASN A 128 3.66 -1.12 -2.82
CA ASN A 128 2.71 -2.25 -2.74
C ASN A 128 3.37 -3.63 -2.85
N LEU A 129 4.44 -3.86 -2.09
CA LEU A 129 5.11 -5.17 -2.10
C LEU A 129 4.20 -6.28 -1.52
N PRO A 130 4.24 -7.50 -2.09
CA PRO A 130 3.41 -8.63 -1.64
C PRO A 130 3.40 -8.92 -0.14
N VAL A 131 4.53 -8.81 0.56
CA VAL A 131 4.74 -9.02 2.01
C VAL A 131 4.02 -7.94 2.80
N GLN A 132 4.12 -6.69 2.34
CA GLN A 132 3.45 -5.57 2.97
C GLN A 132 1.93 -5.73 2.82
N VAL A 133 1.46 -6.11 1.64
CA VAL A 133 0.06 -6.41 1.39
C VAL A 133 -0.41 -7.61 2.21
N HIS A 134 0.39 -8.66 2.34
CA HIS A 134 0.07 -9.82 3.17
C HIS A 134 -0.07 -9.46 4.65
N LYS A 135 0.83 -8.62 5.17
CA LYS A 135 0.78 -8.12 6.54
C LYS A 135 -0.50 -7.31 6.79
N THR A 136 -0.87 -6.43 5.87
CA THR A 136 -2.10 -5.65 5.97
C THR A 136 -3.35 -6.53 5.85
N LYS A 137 -3.40 -7.47 4.90
CA LYS A 137 -4.52 -8.40 4.76
C LYS A 137 -4.75 -9.28 5.99
N LYS A 138 -3.67 -9.65 6.70
CA LYS A 138 -3.80 -10.31 8.01
C LYS A 138 -4.44 -9.41 9.07
N LYS A 139 -4.19 -8.10 9.03
CA LYS A 139 -4.77 -7.12 9.94
C LYS A 139 -6.25 -6.82 9.61
N TYR A 140 -6.60 -6.83 8.33
CA TYR A 140 -7.97 -6.58 7.83
C TYR A 140 -8.48 -7.77 7.01
N PRO A 141 -8.76 -8.92 7.65
CA PRO A 141 -9.12 -10.14 6.95
C PRO A 141 -10.49 -10.05 6.26
N GLY A 142 -11.46 -9.39 6.90
CA GLY A 142 -12.83 -9.29 6.42
C GLY A 142 -13.03 -8.31 5.27
N LEU A 143 -14.17 -8.43 4.59
CA LEU A 143 -14.65 -7.38 3.67
C LEU A 143 -15.17 -6.17 4.46
N TRP A 144 -15.80 -6.40 5.61
CA TRP A 144 -16.28 -5.32 6.51
C TRP A 144 -15.14 -4.47 7.05
N ASP A 145 -14.05 -5.10 7.48
CA ASP A 145 -12.82 -4.41 7.89
C ASP A 145 -12.33 -3.44 6.80
N LYS A 146 -12.34 -3.88 5.54
CA LYS A 146 -11.94 -3.07 4.39
C LYS A 146 -12.95 -1.96 4.09
N ALA A 147 -14.24 -2.25 4.20
CA ALA A 147 -15.31 -1.26 4.03
C ALA A 147 -15.20 -0.12 5.04
N HIS A 148 -15.05 -0.45 6.33
CA HIS A 148 -14.88 0.54 7.40
C HIS A 148 -13.60 1.35 7.22
N PHE A 149 -12.50 0.67 6.86
CA PHE A 149 -11.25 1.35 6.57
C PHE A 149 -11.39 2.37 5.44
N LEU A 150 -12.00 1.95 4.33
CA LEU A 150 -12.19 2.79 3.15
C LEU A 150 -13.11 3.98 3.46
N GLU A 151 -14.22 3.74 4.17
CA GLU A 151 -15.15 4.78 4.60
C GLU A 151 -14.48 5.85 5.46
N ALA A 152 -13.71 5.44 6.47
CA ALA A 152 -12.96 6.37 7.33
C ALA A 152 -11.92 7.19 6.54
N HIS A 153 -11.26 6.57 5.54
CA HIS A 153 -10.28 7.27 4.72
C HIS A 153 -10.91 8.24 3.73
N LEU A 154 -12.03 7.87 3.10
CA LEU A 154 -12.79 8.74 2.21
C LEU A 154 -13.34 9.95 2.98
N GLU A 155 -13.83 9.76 4.20
CA GLU A 155 -14.27 10.84 5.08
C GLU A 155 -13.12 11.80 5.43
N PHE A 156 -11.96 11.25 5.83
CA PHE A 156 -10.77 12.07 6.11
C PHE A 156 -10.32 12.89 4.90
N ASN A 157 -10.31 12.28 3.70
CA ASN A 157 -9.94 12.97 2.47
C ASN A 157 -10.95 14.07 2.11
N ALA A 158 -12.24 13.83 2.31
CA ALA A 158 -13.28 14.84 2.11
C ALA A 158 -13.09 16.04 3.07
N GLN A 159 -12.77 15.79 4.34
CA GLN A 159 -12.48 16.83 5.33
C GLN A 159 -11.22 17.64 4.97
N GLN A 160 -10.14 16.98 4.52
CA GLN A 160 -8.92 17.65 4.08
C GLN A 160 -9.17 18.54 2.85
N GLN A 161 -9.93 18.06 1.86
CA GLN A 161 -10.28 18.85 0.68
C GLN A 161 -11.09 20.09 1.06
N GLU A 162 -11.96 19.99 2.06
CA GLU A 162 -12.73 21.12 2.59
C GLU A 162 -11.84 22.19 3.21
N GLN A 163 -10.87 21.78 4.02
CA GLN A 163 -9.91 22.70 4.61
C GLN A 163 -9.07 23.45 3.57
N TRP A 164 -8.80 22.83 2.42
CA TRP A 164 -8.02 23.45 1.35
C TRP A 164 -8.84 24.34 0.40
N GLY A 165 -10.14 24.51 0.65
CA GLY A 165 -11.01 25.34 -0.20
C GLY A 165 -11.22 24.79 -1.61
N LEU A 166 -10.84 23.54 -1.87
CA LEU A 166 -11.04 22.86 -3.17
C LEU A 166 -12.49 22.35 -3.35
N VAL A 167 -13.39 22.69 -2.43
CA VAL A 167 -14.69 22.02 -2.23
C VAL A 167 -15.85 22.55 -3.07
N THR A 168 -15.64 23.51 -3.95
CA THR A 168 -16.76 24.16 -4.66
C THR A 168 -17.53 23.23 -5.62
N MET A 169 -16.95 22.10 -6.05
CA MET A 169 -17.61 21.16 -6.98
C MET A 169 -18.15 19.88 -6.32
N ARG A 170 -17.56 19.39 -5.22
CA ARG A 170 -17.97 18.12 -4.58
C ARG A 170 -19.18 18.25 -3.67
N LYS A 171 -19.20 19.29 -2.83
CA LYS A 171 -20.30 19.51 -1.85
C LYS A 171 -21.64 19.83 -2.51
N THR A 172 -21.59 20.54 -3.63
CA THR A 172 -22.78 20.97 -4.38
C THR A 172 -23.45 19.82 -5.11
N ILE A 173 -22.71 18.76 -5.42
CA ILE A 173 -23.21 17.70 -6.29
C ILE A 173 -23.69 16.51 -5.46
N HIS A 174 -22.90 15.87 -4.56
CA HIS A 174 -23.41 14.73 -3.76
C HIS A 174 -22.83 14.60 -2.34
N GLN A 175 -23.70 14.62 -1.33
CA GLN A 175 -23.37 14.14 0.01
C GLN A 175 -22.96 12.66 -0.07
N ASN A 176 -21.79 12.32 0.49
CA ASN A 176 -21.22 10.97 0.56
C ASN A 176 -20.81 10.35 -0.80
N GLY A 177 -20.48 11.17 -1.79
CA GLY A 177 -19.89 10.73 -3.06
C GLY A 177 -18.36 10.62 -3.01
N PHE A 178 -17.80 9.68 -3.77
CA PHE A 178 -16.37 9.58 -4.03
C PHE A 178 -16.10 9.19 -5.48
N VAL A 179 -14.90 9.47 -5.99
CA VAL A 179 -14.49 9.06 -7.33
C VAL A 179 -13.90 7.65 -7.25
N ALA A 180 -14.26 6.76 -8.17
CA ALA A 180 -13.79 5.37 -8.15
C ALA A 180 -12.27 5.23 -8.04
N LYS A 181 -11.54 6.00 -8.84
CA LYS A 181 -10.09 6.08 -8.78
C LYS A 181 -9.55 6.36 -7.36
N GLU A 182 -10.20 7.21 -6.57
CA GLU A 182 -9.74 7.51 -5.21
C GLU A 182 -9.88 6.32 -4.26
N ALA A 183 -10.92 5.50 -4.44
CA ALA A 183 -11.06 4.28 -3.66
C ALA A 183 -9.99 3.24 -4.05
N VAL A 184 -9.69 3.12 -5.34
CA VAL A 184 -8.58 2.28 -5.83
C VAL A 184 -7.26 2.76 -5.27
N ASP A 185 -6.97 4.06 -5.37
CA ASP A 185 -5.76 4.68 -4.85
C ASP A 185 -5.65 4.48 -3.34
N CYS A 186 -6.74 4.63 -2.58
CA CYS A 186 -6.76 4.34 -1.14
C CYS A 186 -6.41 2.87 -0.83
N LEU A 187 -7.00 1.90 -1.53
CA LEU A 187 -6.70 0.48 -1.28
C LEU A 187 -5.25 0.14 -1.61
N MET A 188 -4.70 0.77 -2.65
CA MET A 188 -3.30 0.65 -3.04
C MET A 188 -2.39 1.31 -1.99
N ASP A 189 -2.59 2.57 -1.65
CA ASP A 189 -1.71 3.32 -0.75
C ASP A 189 -1.61 2.69 0.65
N HIS A 190 -2.68 2.04 1.09
CA HIS A 190 -2.74 1.36 2.38
C HIS A 190 -2.42 -0.13 2.33
N LYS A 191 -1.91 -0.63 1.19
CA LYS A 191 -1.44 -2.02 1.01
C LYS A 191 -2.54 -3.04 1.25
N MET A 192 -3.79 -2.70 0.95
CA MET A 192 -4.91 -3.65 1.07
C MET A 192 -4.95 -4.63 -0.10
N VAL A 193 -4.37 -4.24 -1.23
CA VAL A 193 -4.34 -4.98 -2.50
C VAL A 193 -2.97 -4.83 -3.17
N ARG A 194 -2.63 -5.74 -4.09
CA ARG A 194 -1.35 -5.78 -4.80
C ARG A 194 -1.37 -5.01 -6.12
N SER A 195 -2.54 -4.83 -6.70
CA SER A 195 -2.70 -4.18 -8.00
C SER A 195 -4.03 -3.46 -8.09
N ARG A 196 -4.13 -2.53 -9.04
CA ARG A 196 -5.37 -1.79 -9.30
C ARG A 196 -6.51 -2.71 -9.73
N GLY A 197 -6.21 -3.75 -10.52
CA GLY A 197 -7.18 -4.78 -10.88
C GLY A 197 -7.70 -5.58 -9.68
N GLU A 198 -6.82 -5.89 -8.71
CA GLU A 198 -7.26 -6.48 -7.45
C GLU A 198 -8.12 -5.50 -6.63
N ALA A 199 -7.79 -4.21 -6.64
CA ALA A 199 -8.60 -3.16 -6.00
C ALA A 199 -10.03 -3.14 -6.56
N VAL A 200 -10.17 -3.15 -7.88
CA VAL A 200 -11.46 -3.21 -8.59
C VAL A 200 -12.22 -4.47 -8.20
N TYR A 201 -11.55 -5.63 -8.18
CA TYR A 201 -12.17 -6.88 -7.73
C TYR A 201 -12.68 -6.79 -6.28
N VAL A 202 -11.89 -6.23 -5.35
CA VAL A 202 -12.30 -6.02 -3.96
C VAL A 202 -13.50 -5.09 -3.87
N MET A 203 -13.50 -3.97 -4.61
CA MET A 203 -14.63 -3.03 -4.66
C MET A 203 -15.91 -3.69 -5.18
N ASN A 204 -15.83 -4.48 -6.25
CA ASN A 204 -16.97 -5.26 -6.75
C ASN A 204 -17.49 -6.24 -5.69
N LYS A 205 -16.61 -6.87 -4.90
CA LYS A 205 -17.03 -7.73 -3.78
C LYS A 205 -17.68 -6.96 -2.63
N LEU A 206 -17.25 -5.72 -2.37
CA LEU A 206 -17.90 -4.84 -1.40
C LEU A 206 -19.30 -4.45 -1.87
N ILE A 207 -19.47 -4.12 -3.15
CA ILE A 207 -20.79 -3.80 -3.73
C ILE A 207 -21.71 -5.02 -3.68
N GLU A 208 -21.24 -6.18 -4.14
CA GLU A 208 -22.03 -7.42 -4.21
C GLU A 208 -22.46 -7.92 -2.83
N ARG A 209 -21.54 -7.95 -1.85
CA ARG A 209 -21.78 -8.62 -0.56
C ARG A 209 -22.25 -7.69 0.54
N ILE A 210 -21.77 -6.45 0.57
CA ILE A 210 -22.05 -5.48 1.63
C ILE A 210 -23.09 -4.45 1.17
N HIS A 211 -23.31 -4.31 -0.14
CA HIS A 211 -24.06 -3.17 -0.70
C HIS A 211 -23.38 -1.85 -0.31
N PHE A 212 -22.06 -1.78 -0.49
CA PHE A 212 -21.22 -0.69 0.02
C PHE A 212 -21.45 0.66 -0.66
N CYS A 213 -21.53 0.68 -1.99
CA CYS A 213 -21.77 1.89 -2.77
C CYS A 213 -22.58 1.58 -4.04
N ARG A 214 -23.06 2.62 -4.71
CA ARG A 214 -23.73 2.55 -6.01
C ARG A 214 -23.20 3.60 -6.96
N ALA A 215 -23.15 3.27 -8.26
CA ALA A 215 -22.82 4.26 -9.29
C ALA A 215 -23.84 5.39 -9.27
N PHE A 216 -23.39 6.64 -9.39
CA PHE A 216 -24.28 7.79 -9.35
C PHE A 216 -25.16 7.88 -10.62
N GLN A 217 -24.55 7.62 -11.78
CA GLN A 217 -25.27 7.55 -13.05
C GLN A 217 -25.58 6.10 -13.40
N LYS A 218 -26.85 5.80 -13.73
CA LYS A 218 -27.26 4.51 -14.29
C LYS A 218 -26.77 4.40 -15.75
N SER A 219 -25.46 4.31 -15.95
CA SER A 219 -24.94 3.75 -17.20
C SER A 219 -25.16 2.24 -17.12
N GLY A 220 -25.55 1.60 -18.23
CA GLY A 220 -26.04 0.21 -18.27
C GLY A 220 -25.08 -0.88 -17.75
N ASN A 221 -23.89 -0.52 -17.25
CA ASN A 221 -23.00 -1.43 -16.56
C ASN A 221 -22.77 -0.95 -15.12
N ASN A 222 -23.28 -1.72 -14.15
CA ASN A 222 -23.16 -1.41 -12.72
C ASN A 222 -21.83 -1.90 -12.11
N GLU A 223 -20.94 -2.48 -12.92
CA GLU A 223 -19.65 -2.96 -12.43
C GLU A 223 -18.73 -1.79 -12.09
N PHE A 224 -18.04 -1.89 -10.95
CA PHE A 224 -17.04 -0.91 -10.55
C PHE A 224 -15.84 -0.95 -11.49
N GLN A 225 -15.40 0.22 -11.94
CA GLN A 225 -14.21 0.38 -12.79
C GLN A 225 -13.24 1.40 -12.17
N ASP A 226 -11.95 1.24 -12.44
CA ASP A 226 -10.93 2.19 -12.04
C ASP A 226 -10.91 3.40 -12.99
N ASP A 227 -11.92 4.26 -12.83
CA ASP A 227 -12.13 5.44 -13.68
C ASP A 227 -12.50 6.69 -12.85
N CYS A 228 -12.91 7.75 -13.56
CA CYS A 228 -13.32 9.00 -12.94
C CYS A 228 -14.84 9.06 -12.63
N GLN A 229 -15.55 7.93 -12.63
CA GLN A 229 -16.97 7.91 -12.27
C GLN A 229 -17.16 8.16 -10.77
N ILE A 230 -18.31 8.76 -10.44
CA ILE A 230 -18.69 9.08 -9.08
C ILE A 230 -19.58 7.96 -8.55
N TYR A 231 -19.23 7.44 -7.37
CA TYR A 231 -19.99 6.46 -6.62
C TYR A 231 -20.50 7.11 -5.34
N GLN A 232 -21.73 6.76 -4.95
CA GLN A 232 -22.33 7.20 -3.70
C GLN A 232 -22.24 6.09 -2.66
N LEU A 233 -21.72 6.40 -1.47
CA LEU A 233 -21.73 5.49 -0.33
C LEU A 233 -23.18 5.23 0.12
N ILE A 234 -23.50 3.98 0.39
CA ILE A 234 -24.80 3.57 0.90
C ILE A 234 -24.75 3.66 2.43
N PRO A 235 -25.74 4.28 3.10
CA PRO A 235 -25.81 4.35 4.56
C PRO A 235 -25.73 2.98 5.25
N LEU A 236 -25.13 2.91 6.44
CA LEU A 236 -24.85 1.64 7.14
C LEU A 236 -26.11 0.82 7.42
N ASP A 237 -27.24 1.46 7.70
CA ASP A 237 -28.56 0.87 7.94
C ASP A 237 -29.18 0.24 6.69
N GLN A 238 -28.72 0.63 5.49
CA GLN A 238 -29.17 0.11 4.20
C GLN A 238 -28.24 -0.97 3.62
N ARG A 239 -27.13 -1.27 4.31
CA ARG A 239 -26.19 -2.31 3.91
C ARG A 239 -26.68 -3.70 4.30
N ASN A 240 -26.20 -4.72 3.60
CA ASN A 240 -26.42 -6.10 4.05
C ASN A 240 -25.80 -6.26 5.45
N PRO A 241 -26.34 -7.09 6.36
CA PRO A 241 -25.75 -7.26 7.68
C PRO A 241 -24.42 -8.01 7.62
N GLU A 242 -23.52 -7.71 8.56
CA GLU A 242 -22.29 -8.48 8.71
C GLU A 242 -22.64 -9.96 8.96
N PRO A 243 -22.05 -10.92 8.22
CA PRO A 243 -22.26 -12.33 8.48
C PRO A 243 -21.85 -12.58 9.91
N LYS A 244 -22.80 -12.92 10.78
CA LYS A 244 -22.51 -13.34 12.15
C LYS A 244 -21.48 -14.44 12.03
N MET A 245 -20.22 -14.16 12.38
CA MET A 245 -19.18 -15.18 12.43
C MET A 245 -19.82 -16.30 13.21
N ARG A 246 -20.06 -17.45 12.56
CA ARG A 246 -20.66 -18.62 13.22
C ARG A 246 -19.71 -18.90 14.36
N SER A 247 -20.05 -18.40 15.55
CA SER A 247 -19.28 -18.54 16.78
C SER A 247 -18.90 -19.98 16.77
N THR A 248 -17.62 -20.27 16.53
CA THR A 248 -17.08 -21.61 16.39
C THR A 248 -17.66 -22.36 17.55
N ARG A 249 -18.67 -23.19 17.26
CA ARG A 249 -19.50 -23.84 18.27
C ARG A 249 -18.44 -24.53 19.12
N LYS A 250 -18.26 -24.07 20.38
CA LYS A 250 -17.26 -24.65 21.28
C LYS A 250 -17.39 -26.16 21.08
N PRO A 251 -16.30 -26.89 20.74
CA PRO A 251 -16.40 -28.32 20.55
C PRO A 251 -17.17 -28.83 21.75
N ARG A 252 -18.37 -29.39 21.49
CA ARG A 252 -19.21 -29.97 22.53
C ARG A 252 -18.25 -30.92 23.23
N LYS A 253 -17.94 -30.67 24.51
CA LYS A 253 -17.17 -31.62 25.32
C LYS A 253 -17.94 -32.93 25.18
N THR A 254 -17.47 -33.80 24.30
CA THR A 254 -17.95 -35.17 24.20
C THR A 254 -17.62 -35.73 25.57
N GLU A 255 -18.68 -36.01 26.32
CA GLU A 255 -18.58 -36.69 27.60
C GLU A 255 -17.68 -37.91 27.40
N SER A 256 -16.63 -37.92 28.19
CA SER A 256 -15.68 -39.00 28.32
C SER A 256 -16.43 -40.27 28.70
N LEU A 257 -16.72 -41.11 27.71
CA LEU A 257 -16.92 -42.53 27.94
C LEU A 257 -15.56 -43.10 28.35
N SER A 258 -15.47 -43.35 29.65
CA SER A 258 -14.52 -44.23 30.30
C SER A 258 -14.29 -45.50 29.46
N LEU A 259 -13.04 -45.87 29.21
CA LEU A 259 -12.50 -47.19 29.55
C LEU A 259 -11.00 -47.30 29.22
N SER A 260 -10.28 -47.74 30.24
CA SER A 260 -9.05 -48.55 30.23
C SER A 260 -7.68 -47.87 30.28
N PRO A 261 -6.88 -48.16 31.34
CA PRO A 261 -5.51 -47.69 31.49
C PRO A 261 -4.51 -48.62 30.78
N ARG A 262 -3.52 -48.06 30.10
CA ARG A 262 -2.32 -48.78 29.64
C ARG A 262 -1.06 -47.92 29.79
N PRO A 263 0.12 -48.54 29.93
CA PRO A 263 1.09 -48.16 30.94
C PRO A 263 2.22 -47.27 30.42
N LYS A 264 2.77 -46.54 31.39
CA LYS A 264 3.98 -45.71 31.37
C LYS A 264 5.15 -46.39 30.66
N LYS A 265 5.84 -45.67 29.78
CA LYS A 265 7.26 -45.86 29.50
C LYS A 265 7.96 -44.56 29.09
N ARG A 266 8.97 -44.25 29.90
CA ARG A 266 10.31 -43.72 29.59
C ARG A 266 10.46 -42.28 29.08
N ASP A 267 10.80 -41.43 30.03
CA ASP A 267 12.05 -40.66 30.11
C ASP A 267 12.91 -40.67 28.85
N THR A 268 13.02 -39.50 28.21
CA THR A 268 14.28 -39.04 27.61
C THR A 268 14.37 -37.53 27.80
N ALA A 269 15.37 -37.14 28.58
CA ALA A 269 15.82 -35.79 28.78
C ALA A 269 16.34 -35.21 27.46
N PHE A 270 15.97 -33.97 27.15
CA PHE A 270 16.77 -33.11 26.28
C PHE A 270 16.90 -31.74 26.92
N SER A 271 18.16 -31.38 27.14
CA SER A 271 18.63 -30.24 27.88
C SER A 271 18.60 -28.95 27.06
N SER A 272 18.32 -27.86 27.77
CA SER A 272 18.90 -26.51 27.64
C SER A 272 19.19 -26.00 26.21
N ILE A 273 18.33 -25.09 25.75
CA ILE A 273 18.77 -24.04 24.83
C ILE A 273 19.13 -22.84 25.70
N ASP A 274 20.41 -22.51 25.66
CA ASP A 274 21.03 -21.40 26.35
C ASP A 274 20.67 -20.08 25.67
N GLU A 275 20.38 -19.10 26.50
CA GLU A 275 19.90 -17.77 26.19
C GLU A 275 21.10 -16.82 26.35
N SER A 276 21.62 -16.31 25.23
CA SER A 276 22.68 -15.30 25.27
C SER A 276 22.33 -14.10 24.39
N LEU A 277 21.61 -13.18 25.02
CA LEU A 277 21.66 -11.75 24.75
C LEU A 277 23.02 -11.20 25.25
N ARG A 278 23.69 -10.37 24.44
CA ARG A 278 24.22 -9.01 24.76
C ARG A 278 25.42 -8.64 23.88
N THR A 279 25.23 -7.61 23.05
CA THR A 279 25.82 -6.26 23.13
C THR A 279 27.21 -6.09 22.51
N ALA A 280 27.25 -5.34 21.41
CA ALA A 280 28.36 -4.44 21.14
C ALA A 280 27.84 -3.19 20.41
N SER A 281 27.73 -2.13 21.18
CA SER A 281 27.68 -0.71 20.80
C SER A 281 29.05 -0.22 20.33
N SER A 282 29.10 0.66 19.33
CA SER A 282 30.12 1.73 19.12
C SER A 282 29.99 2.24 17.67
N SER A 283 29.39 3.42 17.46
CA SER A 283 29.99 4.76 17.45
C SER A 283 30.61 5.13 16.08
N GLY A 284 30.01 6.13 15.44
CA GLY A 284 30.40 6.62 14.11
C GLY A 284 29.75 7.97 13.84
N SER A 285 30.26 8.99 14.54
CA SER A 285 29.94 10.41 14.35
C SER A 285 30.22 10.85 12.92
N SER A 286 29.27 11.53 12.28
CA SER A 286 29.58 12.51 11.23
C SER A 286 28.58 13.66 11.27
N LYS A 287 29.13 14.83 11.63
CA LYS A 287 28.54 16.16 11.63
C LYS A 287 28.41 16.70 10.19
N ALA A 288 27.56 17.73 10.07
CA ALA A 288 27.29 18.60 8.92
C ALA A 288 26.42 17.94 7.84
N ILE A 289 25.28 18.49 7.43
CA ILE A 289 25.07 19.86 6.96
C ILE A 289 23.69 20.37 7.44
N ILE A 290 23.68 21.49 8.15
CA ILE A 290 22.47 22.29 8.43
C ILE A 290 22.50 23.46 7.45
N LYS A 291 21.63 23.44 6.44
CA LYS A 291 20.95 24.62 5.91
C LYS A 291 19.51 24.19 5.59
N ASP A 292 18.55 25.08 5.83
CA ASP A 292 17.09 24.94 5.64
C ASP A 292 16.25 24.35 6.78
N LYS A 293 16.46 24.87 8.01
CA LYS A 293 15.49 24.73 9.12
C LYS A 293 14.38 25.80 9.15
N ALA A 294 14.36 26.75 8.21
CA ALA A 294 13.39 27.84 8.21
C ALA A 294 12.00 27.43 7.69
N TYR A 295 11.91 26.44 6.79
CA TYR A 295 10.64 26.07 6.14
C TYR A 295 9.79 25.03 6.89
N PHE A 296 10.37 24.33 7.88
CA PHE A 296 9.71 23.24 8.60
C PHE A 296 9.01 23.66 9.91
N LYS A 297 9.37 24.82 10.48
CA LYS A 297 8.75 25.28 11.75
C LYS A 297 7.31 25.77 11.55
N ASP A 298 6.96 26.30 10.38
CA ASP A 298 5.61 26.83 10.12
C ASP A 298 4.56 25.74 9.88
N ARG A 299 4.93 24.56 9.36
CA ARG A 299 3.96 23.47 9.19
C ARG A 299 3.71 22.66 10.47
N VAL A 300 4.69 22.55 11.36
CA VAL A 300 4.52 21.84 12.63
C VAL A 300 3.76 22.70 13.66
N SER A 301 3.83 24.04 13.57
CA SER A 301 3.04 24.93 14.42
C SER A 301 1.54 24.89 14.07
N ILE A 302 1.20 24.83 12.77
CA ILE A 302 -0.19 24.74 12.28
C ILE A 302 -0.86 23.41 12.69
N VAL A 303 -0.12 22.30 12.69
CA VAL A 303 -0.66 21.00 13.13
C VAL A 303 -0.86 20.97 14.65
N ARG A 304 0.00 21.63 15.45
CA ARG A 304 -0.17 21.71 16.91
C ARG A 304 -1.29 22.65 17.33
N SER A 305 -1.53 23.76 16.62
CA SER A 305 -2.66 24.66 16.89
C SER A 305 -4.01 24.01 16.53
N GLY A 306 -4.06 23.20 15.46
CA GLY A 306 -5.28 22.48 15.07
C GLY A 306 -5.72 21.41 16.08
N VAL A 307 -4.79 20.63 16.63
CA VAL A 307 -5.09 19.59 17.64
C VAL A 307 -5.55 20.20 18.98
N SER A 308 -5.03 21.37 19.35
CA SER A 308 -5.45 22.10 20.55
C SER A 308 -6.87 22.68 20.42
N ALA A 309 -7.22 23.23 19.26
CA ALA A 309 -8.56 23.74 18.97
C ALA A 309 -9.63 22.61 18.98
N TYR A 310 -9.29 21.43 18.47
CA TYR A 310 -10.17 20.25 18.46
C TYR A 310 -10.52 19.77 19.88
N HIS A 311 -9.55 19.74 20.81
CA HIS A 311 -9.82 19.37 22.20
C HIS A 311 -10.65 20.41 22.97
N ALA A 312 -10.54 21.70 22.61
CA ALA A 312 -11.36 22.76 23.20
C ALA A 312 -12.82 22.70 22.74
N GLN A 313 -13.07 22.48 21.44
CA GLN A 313 -14.43 22.33 20.90
C GLN A 313 -15.14 21.07 21.43
N ARG A 314 -14.42 19.96 21.57
CA ARG A 314 -15.00 18.71 22.08
C ARG A 314 -15.41 18.78 23.56
N LYS A 315 -14.77 19.64 24.37
CA LYS A 315 -15.18 19.91 25.76
C LYS A 315 -16.40 20.82 25.87
N ALA A 316 -16.65 21.68 24.88
CA ALA A 316 -17.79 22.61 24.87
C ALA A 316 -19.11 21.94 24.44
N MET A 317 -19.05 20.81 23.75
CA MET A 317 -20.22 20.11 23.19
C MET A 317 -20.80 18.99 24.06
N VAL A 318 -20.33 18.81 25.30
CA VAL A 318 -20.97 17.86 26.23
C VAL A 318 -22.16 18.56 26.89
N PRO A 319 -23.42 18.17 26.61
CA PRO A 319 -24.57 18.75 27.27
C PRO A 319 -24.51 18.36 28.75
N LYS A 320 -24.56 19.35 29.64
CA LYS A 320 -24.81 19.09 31.06
C LYS A 320 -26.25 18.62 31.17
N THR A 321 -26.44 17.31 31.31
CA THR A 321 -27.72 16.73 31.71
C THR A 321 -28.02 17.21 33.12
N ALA A 322 -29.04 18.05 33.25
CA ALA A 322 -29.69 18.41 34.50
C ALA A 322 -30.82 17.41 34.78
#